data_AF-A0A5C0WJ92-F1
#
_entry.id   AF-A0A5C0WJ92-F1
#
_cell.length_a   1.000
_cell.length_b   1.000
_cell.length_c   1.000
_cell.angle_alpha   90.00
_cell.angle_beta   90.00
_cell.angle_gamma   90.00
#
_symmetry.space_group_name_H-M   'P 1'
#
loop_
_entity.id
_entity.type
_entity.pdbx_description
1 polymer ?
#
loop_
_entity_poly.entity_id
_entity_poly.type
_entity_poly.pdbx_seq_one_letter_code
_entity_poly.pdbx_strand_id
1 'polypeptide(L)'
;MKFRDQVKFIRRNMKKNRLRVFMTILATTMACSFLIVLASVGFGLQKSAQDEIMKQQIITEIKVLGKEKGDVKIDDLKKYDHVKSVVSRTAINPSVNVELDNRSSETQAALTDMKEEKEAGLELDRGKVPTSANEIVVGYHMAQQLWTKKEREAYEKELNQTSNGEETPKEPKGYTKDILNKVIQIKVPKLNEEGEVVKEKTFDFRVVGVLKKPNLEWQEDHKILIPNAYEKEFGQILDLSPEAGNVEKMTSVYADKFDNVGTLTNKLTDEGYQVISVTNQLEGMDMFFTVFKIGLIFVGCIAVIISAIGIFNTMTMAVTERTQEIGIMKAIGANPSIIKRMFLMESAYIGVIGSIIGIIISYLISFAVNLIIPAILSSMSEGGSSDQFSITFSYIPLSLVITATVISAGVAIISGLNPARKATKTNVLAALRREI
;
A
#
# COMPACT_ATOMS: atom_id res chain seq x y z
N MET A 1 4.86 34.08 -43.96
CA MET A 1 4.41 34.39 -42.58
C MET A 1 5.38 33.74 -41.60
N LYS A 2 6.05 34.49 -40.73
CA LYS A 2 6.99 33.90 -39.75
C LYS A 2 6.20 33.21 -38.64
N PHE A 3 6.81 32.25 -37.94
CA PHE A 3 6.15 31.52 -36.84
C PHE A 3 5.62 32.45 -35.74
N ARG A 4 6.36 33.53 -35.42
CA ARG A 4 5.92 34.57 -34.46
C ARG A 4 4.63 35.28 -34.89
N ASP A 5 4.43 35.48 -36.20
CA ASP A 5 3.23 36.11 -36.73
C ASP A 5 2.03 35.17 -36.62
N GLN A 6 2.23 33.87 -36.85
CA GLN A 6 1.21 32.85 -36.68
C GLN A 6 0.72 32.78 -35.22
N VAL A 7 1.65 32.80 -34.25
CA VAL A 7 1.30 32.80 -32.82
C VAL A 7 0.55 34.07 -32.41
N LYS A 8 1.00 35.26 -32.86
CA LYS A 8 0.28 36.52 -32.61
C LYS A 8 -1.13 36.50 -33.22
N PHE A 9 -1.27 35.96 -34.42
CA PHE A 9 -2.54 35.83 -35.11
C PHE A 9 -3.51 34.95 -34.32
N ILE A 10 -3.07 33.77 -33.88
CA ILE A 10 -3.88 32.85 -33.07
C ILE A 10 -4.33 33.51 -31.77
N ARG A 11 -3.41 34.16 -31.03
CA ARG A 11 -3.73 34.81 -29.75
C ARG A 11 -4.75 35.93 -29.90
N ARG A 12 -4.68 36.72 -30.98
CA ARG A 12 -5.67 37.77 -31.28
C ARG A 12 -7.03 37.17 -31.62
N ASN A 13 -7.04 36.07 -32.37
CA ASN A 13 -8.26 35.40 -32.80
C ASN A 13 -9.00 34.73 -31.62
N MET A 14 -8.25 34.08 -30.73
CA MET A 14 -8.78 33.51 -29.49
C MET A 14 -9.46 34.55 -28.59
N LYS A 15 -8.93 35.78 -28.57
CA LYS A 15 -9.48 36.90 -27.79
C LYS A 15 -10.86 37.36 -28.28
N LYS A 16 -11.20 37.13 -29.56
CA LYS A 16 -12.51 37.44 -30.12
C LYS A 16 -13.56 36.39 -29.75
N ASN A 17 -13.19 35.11 -29.71
CA ASN A 17 -14.13 34.00 -29.50
C ASN A 17 -13.93 33.32 -28.13
N ARG A 18 -13.97 34.13 -27.06
CA ARG A 18 -13.56 33.71 -25.71
C ARG A 18 -14.37 32.55 -25.12
N LEU A 19 -15.69 32.56 -25.25
CA LEU A 19 -16.56 31.53 -24.68
C LEU A 19 -16.27 30.14 -25.27
N ARG A 20 -16.10 30.07 -26.59
CA ARG A 20 -15.82 28.81 -27.29
C ARG A 20 -14.44 28.24 -26.91
N VAL A 21 -13.44 29.11 -26.93
CA VAL A 21 -12.06 28.75 -26.55
C VAL A 21 -12.04 28.29 -25.09
N PHE A 22 -12.78 28.96 -24.21
CA PHE A 22 -12.92 28.56 -22.83
C PHE A 22 -13.54 27.17 -22.69
N MET A 23 -14.66 26.89 -23.37
CA MET A 23 -15.32 25.58 -23.32
C MET A 23 -14.42 24.43 -23.82
N THR A 24 -13.59 24.67 -24.85
CA THR A 24 -12.65 23.65 -25.35
C THR A 24 -11.46 23.44 -24.46
N ILE A 25 -10.92 24.51 -23.89
CA ILE A 25 -9.89 24.41 -22.85
C ILE A 25 -10.46 23.63 -21.67
N LEU A 26 -11.68 23.93 -21.22
CA LEU A 26 -12.34 23.24 -20.11
C LEU A 26 -12.50 21.73 -20.40
N ALA A 27 -12.98 21.35 -21.59
CA ALA A 27 -13.11 19.94 -21.97
C ALA A 27 -11.75 19.21 -22.00
N THR A 28 -10.69 19.89 -22.44
CA THR A 28 -9.33 19.33 -22.46
C THR A 28 -8.78 19.21 -21.04
N THR A 29 -8.98 20.24 -20.22
CA THR A 29 -8.63 20.31 -18.80
C THR A 29 -9.27 19.17 -18.02
N MET A 30 -10.58 18.96 -18.20
CA MET A 30 -11.31 17.89 -17.54
C MET A 30 -10.78 16.52 -17.93
N ALA A 31 -10.53 16.26 -19.22
CA ALA A 31 -9.98 14.98 -19.66
C ALA A 31 -8.56 14.72 -19.11
N CYS A 32 -7.68 15.72 -19.19
CA CYS A 32 -6.33 15.61 -18.63
C CYS A 32 -6.39 15.40 -17.12
N SER A 33 -7.23 16.16 -16.42
CA SER A 33 -7.34 16.05 -14.97
C SER A 33 -7.92 14.72 -14.55
N PHE A 34 -8.96 14.25 -15.23
CA PHE A 34 -9.59 12.97 -14.94
C PHE A 34 -8.62 11.80 -15.16
N LEU A 35 -7.85 11.80 -16.25
CA LEU A 35 -6.79 10.83 -16.47
C LEU A 35 -5.78 10.82 -15.32
N ILE A 36 -5.31 12.00 -14.92
CA ILE A 36 -4.28 12.11 -13.87
C ILE A 36 -4.85 11.64 -12.53
N VAL A 37 -6.01 12.14 -12.14
CA VAL A 37 -6.65 11.83 -10.85
C VAL A 37 -6.96 10.34 -10.76
N LEU A 38 -7.60 9.74 -11.78
CA LEU A 38 -7.92 8.31 -11.76
C LEU A 38 -6.66 7.46 -11.60
N ALA A 39 -5.65 7.70 -12.44
CA ALA A 39 -4.41 6.93 -12.37
C ALA A 39 -3.68 7.18 -11.04
N SER A 40 -3.72 8.41 -10.50
CA SER A 40 -3.08 8.76 -9.23
C SER A 40 -3.62 7.99 -8.04
N VAL A 41 -4.93 7.66 -8.04
CA VAL A 41 -5.55 6.84 -7.00
C VAL A 41 -4.99 5.42 -7.06
N GLY A 42 -4.87 4.84 -8.26
CA GLY A 42 -4.24 3.53 -8.44
C GLY A 42 -2.78 3.49 -7.96
N PHE A 43 -1.99 4.54 -8.21
CA PHE A 43 -0.61 4.62 -7.70
C PHE A 43 -0.52 4.90 -6.21
N GLY A 44 -1.42 5.73 -5.66
CA GLY A 44 -1.49 6.05 -4.24
C GLY A 44 -1.81 4.81 -3.42
N LEU A 45 -2.91 4.13 -3.75
CA LEU A 45 -3.34 2.90 -3.08
C LEU A 45 -2.27 1.79 -3.16
N GLN A 46 -1.64 1.60 -4.33
CA GLN A 46 -0.55 0.63 -4.43
C GLN A 46 0.63 1.00 -3.54
N LYS A 47 1.05 2.26 -3.53
CA LYS A 47 2.15 2.72 -2.68
C LYS A 47 1.82 2.52 -1.19
N SER A 48 0.61 2.87 -0.79
CA SER A 48 0.17 2.67 0.60
C SER A 48 0.14 1.19 0.99
N ALA A 49 -0.31 0.30 0.09
CA ALA A 49 -0.32 -1.13 0.33
C ALA A 49 1.11 -1.70 0.43
N GLN A 50 2.03 -1.23 -0.41
CA GLN A 50 3.46 -1.57 -0.35
C GLN A 50 4.09 -1.13 0.98
N ASP A 51 3.87 0.13 1.37
CA ASP A 51 4.40 0.68 2.61
C ASP A 51 3.87 -0.08 3.84
N GLU A 52 2.60 -0.52 3.81
CA GLU A 52 2.00 -1.32 4.87
C GLU A 52 2.62 -2.72 4.99
N ILE A 53 2.78 -3.43 3.87
CA ILE A 53 3.45 -4.74 3.83
C ILE A 53 4.89 -4.64 4.37
N MET A 54 5.62 -3.61 3.96
CA MET A 54 7.01 -3.39 4.38
C MET A 54 7.14 -3.04 5.86
N LYS A 55 6.11 -2.46 6.48
CA LYS A 55 6.09 -2.21 7.94
C LYS A 55 5.82 -3.47 8.75
N GLN A 56 5.00 -4.38 8.24
CA GLN A 56 4.55 -5.58 8.97
C GLN A 56 5.56 -6.73 8.99
N GLN A 57 6.33 -6.89 7.91
CA GLN A 57 7.20 -8.06 7.72
C GLN A 57 8.66 -7.74 8.05
N ILE A 58 9.37 -8.72 8.62
CA ILE A 58 10.83 -8.73 8.55
C ILE A 58 11.17 -8.95 7.07
N ILE A 59 11.70 -7.92 6.41
CA ILE A 59 11.86 -7.92 4.96
C ILE A 59 12.79 -9.03 4.43
N THR A 60 13.62 -9.62 5.28
CA THR A 60 14.51 -10.74 4.92
C THR A 60 13.94 -12.13 5.25
N GLU A 61 12.76 -12.22 5.86
CA GLU A 61 12.15 -13.47 6.29
C GLU A 61 11.35 -14.15 5.15
N ILE A 62 11.58 -15.46 5.01
CA ILE A 62 10.81 -16.37 4.17
C ILE A 62 10.26 -17.46 5.08
N LYS A 63 8.94 -17.47 5.27
CA LYS A 63 8.24 -18.49 6.07
C LYS A 63 8.04 -19.73 5.21
N VAL A 64 8.44 -20.89 5.73
CA VAL A 64 8.27 -22.19 5.09
C VAL A 64 7.13 -22.92 5.79
N LEU A 65 6.00 -23.05 5.08
CA LEU A 65 4.78 -23.67 5.59
C LEU A 65 4.82 -25.20 5.48
N GLY A 66 5.56 -25.71 4.51
CA GLY A 66 5.60 -27.13 4.22
C GLY A 66 6.38 -27.43 2.95
N LYS A 67 6.34 -28.71 2.54
CA LYS A 67 6.92 -29.18 1.28
C LYS A 67 5.96 -30.16 0.64
N GLU A 68 5.78 -30.07 -0.69
CA GLU A 68 4.85 -30.93 -1.44
C GLU A 68 5.15 -32.43 -1.26
N LYS A 69 6.44 -32.78 -1.13
CA LYS A 69 6.90 -34.17 -0.87
C LYS A 69 8.00 -34.18 0.17
N GLY A 70 7.74 -34.90 1.27
CA GLY A 70 8.67 -35.09 2.38
C GLY A 70 8.62 -33.97 3.41
N ASP A 71 9.41 -34.13 4.48
CA ASP A 71 9.42 -33.19 5.59
C ASP A 71 10.36 -32.00 5.35
N VAL A 72 10.02 -30.87 5.96
CA VAL A 72 10.90 -29.70 6.01
C VAL A 72 12.05 -29.98 6.96
N LYS A 73 13.25 -30.21 6.41
CA LYS A 73 14.49 -30.39 7.16
C LYS A 73 15.26 -29.07 7.26
N ILE A 74 15.44 -28.59 8.49
CA ILE A 74 16.16 -27.34 8.79
C ILE A 74 17.60 -27.38 8.22
N ASP A 75 18.29 -28.52 8.36
CA ASP A 75 19.67 -28.66 7.88
C ASP A 75 19.80 -28.56 6.35
N ASP A 76 18.74 -28.88 5.61
CA ASP A 76 18.74 -28.73 4.15
C ASP A 76 18.54 -27.26 3.78
N LEU A 77 17.67 -26.54 4.49
CA LEU A 77 17.44 -25.10 4.30
C LEU A 77 18.70 -24.26 4.60
N LYS A 78 19.53 -24.69 5.57
CA LYS A 78 20.80 -24.00 5.91
C LYS A 78 21.87 -24.08 4.80
N LYS A 79 21.74 -25.00 3.84
CA LYS A 79 22.75 -25.22 2.78
C LYS A 79 22.58 -24.30 1.57
N TYR A 80 21.48 -23.56 1.48
CA TYR A 80 21.25 -22.67 0.35
C TYR A 80 22.14 -21.44 0.45
N ASP A 81 22.67 -21.02 -0.70
CA ASP A 81 23.37 -19.74 -0.80
C ASP A 81 22.47 -18.59 -0.34
N HIS A 82 23.07 -17.58 0.27
CA HIS A 82 22.39 -16.38 0.80
C HIS A 82 21.44 -16.62 1.98
N VAL A 83 21.40 -17.83 2.54
CA VAL A 83 20.76 -18.08 3.83
C VAL A 83 21.68 -17.60 4.96
N LYS A 84 21.19 -16.65 5.75
CA LYS A 84 21.88 -16.13 6.93
C LYS A 84 21.62 -16.97 8.15
N SER A 85 20.36 -17.36 8.36
CA SER A 85 19.92 -18.19 9.49
C SER A 85 18.62 -18.89 9.12
N VAL A 86 18.36 -20.03 9.74
CA VAL A 86 17.07 -20.72 9.70
C VAL A 86 16.64 -20.88 11.13
N VAL A 87 15.45 -20.36 11.47
CA VAL A 87 14.91 -20.38 12.82
C VAL A 87 13.66 -21.25 12.83
N SER A 88 13.59 -22.18 13.77
CA SER A 88 12.35 -22.89 14.07
C SER A 88 11.73 -22.38 15.36
N ARG A 89 10.44 -22.07 15.31
CA ARG A 89 9.64 -21.66 16.44
C ARG A 89 8.52 -22.67 16.64
N THR A 90 8.44 -23.24 17.83
CA THR A 90 7.34 -24.11 18.23
C THR A 90 6.43 -23.31 19.15
N ALA A 91 5.36 -22.75 18.61
CA ALA A 91 4.35 -22.06 19.39
C ALA A 91 3.58 -23.09 20.23
N ILE A 92 3.37 -22.77 21.50
CA ILE A 92 2.66 -23.60 22.47
C ILE A 92 1.19 -23.19 22.46
N ASN A 93 0.31 -24.18 22.32
CA ASN A 93 -1.13 -24.07 22.42
C ASN A 93 -1.60 -25.15 23.41
N PRO A 94 -2.29 -24.84 24.52
CA PRO A 94 -2.92 -23.57 24.91
C PRO A 94 -1.93 -22.48 25.33
N SER A 95 -2.46 -21.27 25.52
CA SER A 95 -1.73 -20.16 26.15
C SER A 95 -1.21 -20.55 27.54
N VAL A 96 -0.09 -19.95 27.93
CA VAL A 96 0.53 -20.14 29.24
C VAL A 96 0.11 -19.02 30.19
N ASN A 97 -0.02 -19.33 31.48
CA ASN A 97 -0.28 -18.32 32.49
C ASN A 97 1.05 -17.80 33.05
N VAL A 98 1.21 -16.48 33.10
CA VAL A 98 2.43 -15.83 33.52
C VAL A 98 2.16 -15.01 34.75
N GLU A 99 2.90 -15.27 35.82
CA GLU A 99 2.75 -14.58 37.10
C GLU A 99 4.02 -13.80 37.47
N LEU A 100 3.80 -12.59 37.97
CA LEU A 100 4.82 -11.74 38.55
C LEU A 100 4.21 -10.99 39.73
N ASP A 101 4.77 -11.19 40.92
CA ASP A 101 4.24 -10.67 42.19
C ASP A 101 2.76 -11.10 42.41
N ASN A 102 1.81 -10.15 42.42
CA ASN A 102 0.37 -10.41 42.55
C ASN A 102 -0.41 -10.19 41.24
N ARG A 103 0.31 -10.20 40.11
CA ARG A 103 -0.23 -9.98 38.77
C ARG A 103 -0.10 -11.23 37.92
N SER A 104 -1.08 -11.46 37.07
CA SER A 104 -1.08 -12.56 36.12
C SER A 104 -1.54 -12.13 34.73
N SER A 105 -1.11 -12.85 33.71
CA SER A 105 -1.52 -12.70 32.31
C SER A 105 -1.59 -14.08 31.66
N GLU A 106 -2.40 -14.23 30.62
CA GLU A 106 -2.39 -15.40 29.75
C GLU A 106 -1.84 -14.98 28.39
N THR A 107 -0.80 -15.67 27.90
CA THR A 107 -0.12 -15.30 26.66
C THR A 107 0.43 -16.52 25.93
N GLN A 108 0.78 -16.34 24.67
CA GLN A 108 1.43 -17.38 23.87
C GLN A 108 2.92 -17.45 24.18
N ALA A 109 3.41 -18.66 24.41
CA ALA A 109 4.83 -18.96 24.49
C ALA A 109 5.28 -19.69 23.23
N ALA A 110 6.52 -19.45 22.80
CA ALA A 110 7.15 -20.20 21.73
C ALA A 110 8.53 -20.68 22.16
N LEU A 111 8.82 -21.95 21.89
CA LEU A 111 10.15 -22.54 22.06
C LEU A 111 10.98 -22.26 20.80
N THR A 112 12.20 -21.78 20.97
CA THR A 112 13.10 -21.47 19.84
C THR A 112 14.58 -21.55 20.23
N ASP A 113 15.46 -21.68 19.22
CA ASP A 113 16.90 -21.61 19.42
C ASP A 113 17.38 -20.16 19.43
N MET A 114 17.81 -19.70 20.60
CA MET A 114 18.21 -18.30 20.81
C MET A 114 19.49 -17.92 20.04
N LYS A 115 20.33 -18.87 19.65
CA LYS A 115 21.49 -18.59 18.79
C LYS A 115 21.03 -18.32 17.36
N GLU A 116 20.13 -19.14 16.84
CA GLU A 116 19.56 -18.96 15.49
C GLU A 116 18.77 -17.65 15.41
N GLU A 117 18.00 -17.30 16.44
CA GLU A 117 17.30 -16.01 16.55
C GLU A 117 18.27 -14.82 16.51
N LYS A 118 19.38 -14.92 17.24
CA LYS A 118 20.43 -13.88 17.22
C LYS A 118 21.04 -13.72 15.82
N GLU A 119 21.33 -14.83 15.14
CA GLU A 119 21.88 -14.82 13.78
C GLU A 119 20.86 -14.29 12.76
N ALA A 120 19.58 -14.62 12.93
CA ALA A 120 18.47 -14.08 12.16
C ALA A 120 18.31 -12.56 12.34
N GLY A 121 18.87 -11.99 13.39
CA GLY A 121 18.85 -10.55 13.67
C GLY A 121 17.69 -10.12 14.56
N LEU A 122 17.32 -10.96 15.54
CA LEU A 122 16.33 -10.63 16.56
C LEU A 122 16.60 -9.23 17.16
N GLU A 123 15.69 -8.29 16.89
CA GLU A 123 15.79 -6.92 17.38
C GLU A 123 15.17 -6.80 18.77
N LEU A 124 15.96 -6.28 19.72
CA LEU A 124 15.52 -5.99 21.08
C LEU A 124 15.44 -4.47 21.28
N ASP A 125 14.40 -4.00 21.95
CA ASP A 125 14.35 -2.63 22.45
C ASP A 125 15.40 -2.43 23.56
N ARG A 126 15.50 -3.42 24.45
CA ARG A 126 16.36 -3.40 25.62
C ARG A 126 16.74 -4.81 26.08
N GLY A 127 17.88 -4.89 26.77
CA GLY A 127 18.42 -6.14 27.29
C GLY A 127 19.33 -6.87 26.30
N LYS A 128 19.36 -8.20 26.38
CA LYS A 128 20.22 -9.08 25.59
C LYS A 128 19.46 -10.34 25.16
N VAL A 129 19.95 -11.01 24.12
CA VAL A 129 19.49 -12.35 23.75
C VAL A 129 19.90 -13.36 24.84
N PRO A 130 19.03 -14.32 25.22
CA PRO A 130 19.31 -15.32 26.23
C PRO A 130 20.56 -16.14 25.91
N THR A 131 21.35 -16.39 26.95
CA THR A 131 22.58 -17.17 26.92
C THR A 131 22.48 -18.44 27.76
N SER A 132 21.58 -18.42 28.76
CA SER A 132 21.29 -19.56 29.64
C SER A 132 19.86 -20.07 29.39
N ALA A 133 19.60 -21.34 29.70
CA ALA A 133 18.29 -21.94 29.45
C ALA A 133 17.15 -21.24 30.21
N ASN A 134 17.40 -20.79 31.44
CA ASN A 134 16.41 -20.11 32.29
C ASN A 134 16.26 -18.60 32.00
N GLU A 135 16.90 -18.10 30.94
CA GLU A 135 16.75 -16.73 30.48
C GLU A 135 15.76 -16.68 29.31
N ILE A 136 14.87 -15.69 29.28
CA ILE A 136 13.83 -15.54 28.25
C ILE A 136 13.77 -14.12 27.69
N VAL A 137 13.10 -13.99 26.54
CA VAL A 137 12.73 -12.72 25.94
C VAL A 137 11.22 -12.59 25.92
N VAL A 138 10.71 -11.40 26.24
CA VAL A 138 9.29 -11.10 26.23
C VAL A 138 8.96 -10.06 25.17
N GLY A 139 7.75 -10.12 24.63
CA GLY A 139 7.21 -9.10 23.73
C GLY A 139 7.18 -7.72 24.38
N TYR A 140 7.23 -6.67 23.55
CA TYR A 140 7.29 -5.28 23.99
C TYR A 140 6.13 -4.89 24.93
N HIS A 141 4.94 -5.44 24.68
CA HIS A 141 3.72 -5.09 25.40
C HIS A 141 3.36 -6.07 26.53
N MET A 142 4.10 -7.18 26.69
CA MET A 142 3.79 -8.26 27.63
C MET A 142 3.54 -7.77 29.07
N ALA A 143 4.36 -6.83 29.56
CA ALA A 143 4.21 -6.31 30.91
C ALA A 143 2.86 -5.57 31.13
N GLN A 144 2.28 -5.00 30.07
CA GLN A 144 1.02 -4.24 30.12
C GLN A 144 -0.18 -5.17 30.34
N GLN A 145 -0.08 -6.46 29.98
CA GLN A 145 -1.13 -7.45 30.25
C GLN A 145 -1.04 -8.12 31.62
N LEU A 146 0.01 -7.85 32.40
CA LEU A 146 0.12 -8.34 33.77
C LEU A 146 -0.80 -7.53 34.69
N TRP A 147 -2.01 -8.06 34.92
CA TRP A 147 -3.04 -7.41 35.73
C TRP A 147 -3.21 -8.08 37.08
N THR A 148 -3.57 -7.29 38.07
CA THR A 148 -4.06 -7.79 39.35
C THR A 148 -5.49 -8.31 39.18
N LYS A 149 -5.92 -9.21 40.07
CA LYS A 149 -7.32 -9.70 40.10
C LYS A 149 -8.35 -8.55 40.13
N LYS A 150 -8.07 -7.51 40.90
CA LYS A 150 -8.94 -6.33 41.02
C LYS A 150 -9.02 -5.50 39.73
N GLU A 151 -7.90 -5.32 39.02
CA GLU A 151 -7.88 -4.62 37.72
C GLU A 151 -8.69 -5.40 36.68
N ARG A 152 -8.53 -6.73 36.63
CA ARG A 152 -9.27 -7.60 35.72
C ARG A 152 -10.78 -7.59 36.01
N GLU A 153 -11.19 -7.77 37.27
CA GLU A 153 -12.61 -7.70 37.68
C GLU A 153 -13.25 -6.34 37.39
N ALA A 154 -12.51 -5.25 37.55
CA ALA A 154 -12.99 -3.91 37.21
C ALA A 154 -13.19 -3.75 35.70
N TYR A 155 -12.22 -4.18 34.90
CA TYR A 155 -12.28 -4.14 33.44
C TYR A 155 -13.43 -5.00 32.89
N GLU A 156 -13.58 -6.24 33.36
CA GLU A 156 -14.69 -7.14 32.97
C GLU A 156 -16.06 -6.55 33.34
N LYS A 157 -16.16 -5.88 34.49
CA LYS A 157 -17.40 -5.22 34.90
C LYS A 157 -17.76 -4.05 33.99
N GLU A 158 -16.78 -3.22 33.63
CA GLU A 158 -16.97 -2.14 32.67
C GLU A 158 -17.35 -2.69 31.28
N LEU A 159 -16.64 -3.73 30.81
CA LEU A 159 -16.87 -4.38 29.52
C LEU A 159 -18.30 -4.92 29.39
N ASN A 160 -18.79 -5.57 30.44
CA ASN A 160 -20.16 -6.09 30.48
C ASN A 160 -21.22 -4.97 30.52
N GLN A 161 -20.87 -3.78 31.02
CA GLN A 161 -21.78 -2.62 31.06
C GLN A 161 -21.81 -1.87 29.72
N THR A 162 -20.72 -1.89 28.95
CA THR A 162 -20.60 -1.23 27.63
C THR A 162 -21.21 -2.02 26.46
N SER A 163 -21.83 -3.20 26.69
CA SER A 163 -22.45 -4.06 25.66
C SER A 163 -23.58 -3.43 24.82
N ASN A 164 -23.97 -2.18 25.09
CA ASN A 164 -25.01 -1.43 24.35
C ASN A 164 -24.45 -0.47 23.27
N GLY A 165 -23.26 -0.75 22.72
CA GLY A 165 -22.68 0.03 21.62
C GLY A 165 -21.87 1.25 22.03
N GLU A 166 -21.33 1.28 23.24
CA GLU A 166 -20.35 2.29 23.67
C GLU A 166 -18.91 1.81 23.47
N GLU A 167 -17.95 2.76 23.44
CA GLU A 167 -16.51 2.50 23.30
C GLU A 167 -16.03 1.40 24.26
N THR A 168 -15.21 0.47 23.76
CA THR A 168 -14.56 -0.54 24.59
C THR A 168 -13.82 0.14 25.75
N PRO A 169 -14.01 -0.31 27.01
CA PRO A 169 -13.32 0.25 28.16
C PRO A 169 -11.81 0.23 27.95
N LYS A 170 -11.11 1.22 28.52
CA LYS A 170 -9.66 1.30 28.39
C LYS A 170 -9.00 0.21 29.23
N GLU A 171 -8.07 -0.52 28.62
CA GLU A 171 -7.32 -1.54 29.34
C GLU A 171 -6.52 -0.96 30.52
N PRO A 172 -6.39 -1.72 31.63
CA PRO A 172 -5.49 -1.37 32.71
C PRO A 172 -4.05 -1.21 32.20
N LYS A 173 -3.29 -0.25 32.78
CA LYS A 173 -1.88 -0.03 32.44
C LYS A 173 -0.95 -1.23 32.75
N GLY A 174 -1.45 -2.22 33.49
CA GLY A 174 -0.70 -3.40 33.92
C GLY A 174 0.57 -3.11 34.72
N TYR A 175 1.61 -3.91 34.49
CA TYR A 175 2.90 -3.77 35.16
C TYR A 175 3.71 -2.63 34.53
N THR A 176 3.78 -1.49 35.23
CA THR A 176 4.46 -0.28 34.74
C THR A 176 5.95 -0.19 35.09
N LYS A 177 6.45 -1.11 35.92
CA LYS A 177 7.87 -1.17 36.28
C LYS A 177 8.66 -1.90 35.20
N ASP A 178 9.98 -1.75 35.23
CA ASP A 178 10.86 -2.50 34.35
C ASP A 178 10.80 -4.01 34.67
N ILE A 179 10.35 -4.80 33.68
CA ILE A 179 10.29 -6.27 33.75
C ILE A 179 11.66 -6.93 33.54
N LEU A 180 12.65 -6.18 33.03
CA LEU A 180 14.00 -6.68 32.80
C LEU A 180 14.64 -7.13 34.12
N ASN A 181 15.34 -8.26 34.06
CA ASN A 181 15.97 -8.96 35.18
C ASN A 181 15.00 -9.45 36.28
N LYS A 182 13.68 -9.36 36.06
CA LYS A 182 12.70 -10.00 36.94
C LYS A 182 12.62 -11.50 36.66
N VAL A 183 12.32 -12.25 37.71
CA VAL A 183 11.96 -13.66 37.59
C VAL A 183 10.45 -13.72 37.52
N ILE A 184 9.94 -14.29 36.43
CA ILE A 184 8.50 -14.53 36.22
C ILE A 184 8.24 -16.03 36.28
N GLN A 185 7.06 -16.39 36.76
CA GLN A 185 6.61 -17.78 36.80
C GLN A 185 5.74 -18.03 35.57
N ILE A 186 6.09 -19.05 34.78
CA ILE A 186 5.28 -19.50 33.64
C ILE A 186 4.65 -20.83 34.03
N LYS A 187 3.33 -20.85 34.13
CA LYS A 187 2.51 -22.03 34.38
C LYS A 187 2.01 -22.55 33.03
N VAL A 188 2.42 -23.77 32.71
CA VAL A 188 2.01 -24.47 31.50
C VAL A 188 0.85 -25.40 31.87
N PRO A 189 -0.38 -25.14 31.38
CA PRO A 189 -1.53 -25.98 31.67
C PRO A 189 -1.61 -27.17 30.71
N LYS A 190 -2.04 -28.32 31.24
CA LYS A 190 -2.56 -29.45 30.47
C LYS A 190 -4.07 -29.39 30.53
N LEU A 191 -4.71 -29.28 29.37
CA LEU A 191 -6.17 -29.26 29.26
C LEU A 191 -6.71 -30.67 29.00
N ASN A 192 -7.94 -30.95 29.43
CA ASN A 192 -8.72 -32.09 28.94
C ASN A 192 -9.43 -31.75 27.61
N GLU A 193 -10.18 -32.70 27.06
CA GLU A 193 -10.97 -32.50 25.82
C GLU A 193 -12.07 -31.42 25.97
N GLU A 194 -12.44 -31.06 27.20
CA GLU A 194 -13.44 -30.03 27.53
C GLU A 194 -12.80 -28.64 27.74
N GLY A 195 -11.47 -28.53 27.65
CA GLY A 195 -10.73 -27.28 27.83
C GLY A 195 -10.42 -26.90 29.29
N GLU A 196 -10.67 -27.79 30.25
CA GLU A 196 -10.39 -27.58 31.67
C GLU A 196 -8.94 -27.95 32.03
N VAL A 197 -8.32 -27.15 32.90
CA VAL A 197 -6.96 -27.42 33.39
C VAL A 197 -6.95 -28.63 34.32
N VAL A 198 -6.45 -29.78 33.83
CA VAL A 198 -6.33 -31.01 34.62
C VAL A 198 -4.99 -31.14 35.34
N LYS A 199 -3.96 -30.45 34.86
CA LYS A 199 -2.64 -30.41 35.47
C LYS A 199 -1.91 -29.14 35.05
N GLU A 200 -1.11 -28.58 35.95
CA GLU A 200 -0.22 -27.46 35.62
C GLU A 200 1.20 -27.77 36.11
N LYS A 201 2.21 -27.16 35.45
CA LYS A 201 3.58 -27.16 35.94
C LYS A 201 4.15 -25.75 35.81
N THR A 202 4.80 -25.31 36.87
CA THR A 202 5.38 -23.97 36.99
C THR A 202 6.86 -24.00 36.69
N PHE A 203 7.33 -23.00 35.94
CA PHE A 203 8.73 -22.79 35.60
C PHE A 203 9.13 -21.35 35.92
N ASP A 204 10.30 -21.17 36.54
CA ASP A 204 10.83 -19.86 36.86
C ASP A 204 11.82 -19.41 35.78
N PHE A 205 11.56 -18.27 35.16
CA PHE A 205 12.40 -17.70 34.10
C PHE A 205 12.82 -16.27 34.43
N ARG A 206 14.07 -15.94 34.12
CA ARG A 206 14.57 -14.56 34.20
C ARG A 206 14.38 -13.86 32.86
N VAL A 207 13.67 -12.74 32.86
CA VAL A 207 13.54 -11.88 31.68
C VAL A 207 14.84 -11.14 31.44
N VAL A 208 15.50 -11.35 30.30
CA VAL A 208 16.78 -10.70 29.97
C VAL A 208 16.73 -9.84 28.72
N GLY A 209 15.63 -9.88 27.97
CA GLY A 209 15.42 -9.03 26.81
C GLY A 209 13.94 -8.72 26.61
N VAL A 210 13.68 -7.56 26.02
CA VAL A 210 12.35 -7.13 25.57
C VAL A 210 12.44 -6.88 24.07
N LEU A 211 11.55 -7.50 23.30
CA LEU A 211 11.49 -7.33 21.85
C LEU A 211 11.26 -5.87 21.47
N LYS A 212 11.76 -5.48 20.29
CA LYS A 212 11.51 -4.16 19.74
C LYS A 212 10.02 -3.90 19.58
N LYS A 213 9.58 -2.66 19.79
CA LYS A 213 8.19 -2.24 19.53
C LYS A 213 7.81 -2.57 18.08
N PRO A 214 6.65 -3.20 17.83
CA PRO A 214 6.10 -3.36 16.48
C PRO A 214 6.05 -2.02 15.73
N ASN A 215 6.26 -2.04 14.41
CA ASN A 215 6.25 -0.85 13.58
C ASN A 215 4.84 -0.25 13.44
N LEU A 216 3.81 -1.08 13.58
CA LEU A 216 2.42 -0.65 13.56
C LEU A 216 1.94 -0.35 14.97
N GLU A 217 1.36 0.84 15.17
CA GLU A 217 0.97 1.30 16.50
C GLU A 217 -0.14 0.47 17.15
N TRP A 218 -1.01 -0.13 16.34
CA TRP A 218 -2.11 -1.00 16.80
C TRP A 218 -1.67 -2.45 17.04
N GLN A 219 -0.47 -2.84 16.61
CA GLN A 219 0.05 -4.17 16.87
C GLN A 219 0.64 -4.25 18.27
N GLU A 220 0.08 -5.15 19.06
CA GLU A 220 0.63 -5.50 20.36
C GLU A 220 1.42 -6.81 20.29
N ASP A 221 2.50 -6.90 21.08
CA ASP A 221 3.37 -8.07 21.11
C ASP A 221 3.52 -8.52 22.55
N HIS A 222 2.78 -9.57 22.91
CA HIS A 222 2.70 -10.12 24.26
C HIS A 222 3.40 -11.47 24.40
N LYS A 223 3.95 -12.00 23.30
CA LYS A 223 4.49 -13.36 23.26
C LYS A 223 5.72 -13.52 24.14
N ILE A 224 6.05 -14.78 24.47
CA ILE A 224 7.27 -15.12 25.19
C ILE A 224 8.10 -16.07 24.33
N LEU A 225 9.39 -15.75 24.16
CA LEU A 225 10.36 -16.64 23.52
C LEU A 225 11.16 -17.36 24.61
N ILE A 226 11.06 -18.69 24.62
CA ILE A 226 11.69 -19.58 25.59
C ILE A 226 12.76 -20.41 24.86
N PRO A 227 13.97 -20.59 25.43
CA PRO A 227 14.97 -21.47 24.84
C PRO A 227 14.45 -22.90 24.65
N ASN A 228 14.71 -23.49 23.48
CA ASN A 228 14.36 -24.87 23.13
C ASN A 228 14.89 -25.96 24.09
N ALA A 229 15.83 -25.63 24.98
CA ALA A 229 16.27 -26.51 26.07
C ALA A 229 15.10 -27.06 26.94
N TYR A 230 13.99 -26.33 27.02
CA TYR A 230 12.78 -26.71 27.78
C TYR A 230 11.81 -27.63 27.02
N GLU A 231 12.10 -27.97 25.75
CA GLU A 231 11.21 -28.81 24.92
C GLU A 231 10.87 -30.15 25.58
N LYS A 232 11.86 -30.83 26.18
CA LYS A 232 11.63 -32.09 26.91
C LYS A 232 10.76 -31.92 28.14
N GLU A 233 10.89 -30.79 28.84
CA GLU A 233 10.17 -30.54 30.09
C GLU A 233 8.72 -30.11 29.84
N PHE A 234 8.51 -29.36 28.76
CA PHE A 234 7.17 -29.04 28.24
C PHE A 234 6.50 -30.30 27.70
N GLY A 235 7.26 -31.16 27.01
CA GLY A 235 6.82 -32.47 26.51
C GLY A 235 6.34 -33.46 27.58
N GLN A 236 6.68 -33.25 28.85
CA GLN A 236 6.16 -34.06 29.96
C GLN A 236 4.74 -33.67 30.38
N ILE A 237 4.28 -32.48 29.98
CA ILE A 237 2.97 -31.92 30.36
C ILE A 237 2.06 -31.90 29.13
N LEU A 238 2.57 -31.37 28.02
CA LEU A 238 1.91 -31.21 26.74
C LEU A 238 2.47 -32.25 25.78
N ASP A 239 1.59 -32.90 25.02
CA ASP A 239 2.03 -33.70 23.88
C ASP A 239 2.43 -32.72 22.76
N LEU A 240 3.74 -32.56 22.56
CA LEU A 240 4.32 -31.68 21.54
C LEU A 240 4.39 -32.37 20.16
N SER A 241 3.78 -33.54 19.99
CA SER A 241 3.63 -34.11 18.65
C SER A 241 2.69 -33.23 17.80
N PRO A 242 2.95 -33.08 16.49
CA PRO A 242 2.08 -32.31 15.61
C PRO A 242 0.62 -32.79 15.59
N GLU A 243 0.40 -34.07 15.86
CA GLU A 243 -0.90 -34.74 15.84
C GLU A 243 -1.79 -34.34 17.02
N ALA A 244 -1.18 -33.95 18.14
CA ALA A 244 -1.90 -33.59 19.37
C ALA A 244 -2.50 -32.18 19.35
N GLY A 245 -2.14 -31.34 18.36
CA GLY A 245 -2.67 -29.98 18.21
C GLY A 245 -2.19 -28.98 19.28
N ASN A 246 -1.31 -29.39 20.21
CA ASN A 246 -0.79 -28.51 21.26
C ASN A 246 0.40 -27.64 20.81
N VAL A 247 0.86 -27.83 19.59
CA VAL A 247 1.99 -27.06 19.04
C VAL A 247 1.75 -26.68 17.60
N GLU A 248 2.23 -25.50 17.24
CA GLU A 248 2.35 -25.08 15.85
C GLU A 248 3.84 -24.79 15.57
N LYS A 249 4.43 -25.57 14.66
CA LYS A 249 5.84 -25.41 14.29
C LYS A 249 5.94 -24.55 13.03
N MET A 250 6.55 -23.38 13.18
CA MET A 250 6.86 -22.47 12.09
C MET A 250 8.37 -22.50 11.81
N THR A 251 8.74 -22.64 10.54
CA THR A 251 10.14 -22.54 10.10
C THR A 251 10.31 -21.29 9.26
N SER A 252 11.25 -20.45 9.63
CA SER A 252 11.57 -19.21 8.92
C SER A 252 13.01 -19.24 8.44
N VAL A 253 13.21 -18.97 7.16
CA VAL A 253 14.52 -18.80 6.53
C VAL A 253 14.79 -17.31 6.39
N TYR A 254 15.90 -16.85 6.94
CA TYR A 254 16.32 -15.45 6.86
C TYR A 254 17.43 -15.29 5.84
N ALA A 255 17.19 -14.46 4.82
CA ALA A 255 18.19 -14.11 3.83
C ALA A 255 19.25 -13.15 4.41
N ASP A 256 20.46 -13.17 3.84
CA ASP A 256 21.55 -12.25 4.17
C ASP A 256 21.22 -10.78 3.80
N LYS A 257 20.47 -10.58 2.71
CA LYS A 257 20.02 -9.29 2.17
C LYS A 257 18.64 -9.42 1.56
N PHE A 258 17.91 -8.30 1.53
CA PHE A 258 16.59 -8.21 0.91
C PHE A 258 16.60 -8.63 -0.57
N ASP A 259 17.61 -8.20 -1.34
CA ASP A 259 17.70 -8.49 -2.79
C ASP A 259 17.73 -10.00 -3.10
N ASN A 260 18.19 -10.82 -2.16
CA ASN A 260 18.29 -12.27 -2.31
C ASN A 260 17.01 -13.02 -1.93
N VAL A 261 16.05 -12.35 -1.28
CA VAL A 261 14.80 -12.96 -0.81
C VAL A 261 14.00 -13.51 -1.99
N GLY A 262 13.87 -12.76 -3.09
CA GLY A 262 13.13 -13.20 -4.26
C GLY A 262 13.77 -14.43 -4.91
N THR A 263 15.10 -14.42 -5.09
CA THR A 263 15.84 -15.56 -5.65
C THR A 263 15.71 -16.80 -4.78
N LEU A 264 15.85 -16.67 -3.46
CA LEU A 264 15.72 -17.79 -2.53
C LEU A 264 14.28 -18.32 -2.47
N THR A 265 13.30 -17.43 -2.47
CA THR A 265 11.87 -17.78 -2.51
C THR A 265 11.56 -18.61 -3.74
N ASN A 266 11.99 -18.17 -4.93
CA ASN A 266 11.78 -18.91 -6.18
C ASN A 266 12.46 -20.27 -6.15
N LYS A 267 13.72 -20.33 -5.69
CA LYS A 267 14.45 -21.60 -5.59
C LYS A 267 13.80 -22.59 -4.64
N LEU A 268 13.35 -22.14 -3.47
CA LEU A 268 12.60 -22.97 -2.52
C LEU A 268 11.28 -23.46 -3.15
N THR A 269 10.56 -22.58 -3.84
CA THR A 269 9.31 -22.93 -4.52
C THR A 269 9.54 -23.98 -5.61
N ASP A 270 10.57 -23.81 -6.45
CA ASP A 270 10.94 -24.76 -7.52
C ASP A 270 11.31 -26.15 -6.98
N GLU A 271 11.85 -26.22 -5.77
CA GLU A 271 12.15 -27.47 -5.06
C GLU A 271 10.97 -28.04 -4.27
N GLY A 272 9.78 -27.45 -4.45
CA GLY A 272 8.51 -27.90 -3.89
C GLY A 272 8.22 -27.44 -2.47
N TYR A 273 8.94 -26.45 -1.94
CA TYR A 273 8.61 -25.83 -0.65
C TYR A 273 7.45 -24.85 -0.82
N GLN A 274 6.50 -24.90 0.11
CA GLN A 274 5.44 -23.91 0.22
C GLN A 274 5.94 -22.76 1.08
N VAL A 275 6.15 -21.61 0.45
CA VAL A 275 6.79 -20.46 1.11
C VAL A 275 5.96 -19.18 1.01
N ILE A 276 6.02 -18.38 2.06
CA ILE A 276 5.48 -17.02 2.13
C ILE A 276 6.65 -16.08 2.39
N SER A 277 6.82 -15.10 1.51
CA SER A 277 7.82 -14.05 1.66
C SER A 277 7.23 -12.71 1.27
N VAL A 278 7.90 -11.64 1.69
CA VAL A 278 7.53 -10.27 1.31
C VAL A 278 7.56 -10.09 -0.21
N THR A 279 8.48 -10.75 -0.93
CA THR A 279 8.54 -10.65 -2.41
C THR A 279 7.34 -11.30 -3.08
N ASN A 280 6.92 -12.50 -2.64
CA ASN A 280 5.71 -13.14 -3.18
C ASN A 280 4.46 -12.29 -2.95
N GLN A 281 4.36 -11.66 -1.78
CA GLN A 281 3.22 -10.80 -1.45
C GLN A 281 3.22 -9.51 -2.30
N LEU A 282 4.39 -8.89 -2.48
CA LEU A 282 4.54 -7.71 -3.33
C LEU A 282 4.23 -8.04 -4.80
N GLU A 283 4.67 -9.18 -5.32
CA GLU A 283 4.38 -9.62 -6.70
C GLU A 283 2.87 -9.84 -6.93
N GLY A 284 2.20 -10.54 -6.00
CA GLY A 284 0.75 -10.75 -6.08
C GLY A 284 -0.03 -9.43 -6.03
N MET A 285 0.40 -8.52 -5.16
CA MET A 285 -0.18 -7.18 -5.04
C MET A 285 0.09 -6.33 -6.30
N ASP A 286 1.28 -6.39 -6.88
CA ASP A 286 1.63 -5.68 -8.12
C ASP A 286 0.80 -6.18 -9.30
N MET A 287 0.54 -7.49 -9.38
CA MET A 287 -0.37 -8.06 -10.38
C MET A 287 -1.79 -7.53 -10.22
N PHE A 288 -2.33 -7.53 -9.00
CA PHE A 288 -3.65 -6.96 -8.70
C PHE A 288 -3.74 -5.48 -9.12
N PHE A 289 -2.78 -4.65 -8.69
CA PHE A 289 -2.79 -3.23 -9.04
C PHE A 289 -2.55 -2.97 -10.52
N THR A 290 -1.84 -3.85 -11.23
CA THR A 290 -1.71 -3.77 -12.69
C THR A 290 -3.06 -3.94 -13.37
N VAL A 291 -3.83 -4.96 -13.00
CA VAL A 291 -5.19 -5.17 -13.54
C VAL A 291 -6.11 -4.01 -13.15
N PHE A 292 -6.05 -3.56 -11.91
CA PHE A 292 -6.82 -2.41 -11.43
C PHE A 292 -6.52 -1.13 -12.23
N LYS A 293 -5.24 -0.83 -12.48
CA LYS A 293 -4.81 0.32 -13.29
C LYS A 293 -5.25 0.21 -14.74
N ILE A 294 -5.24 -0.99 -15.34
CA ILE A 294 -5.77 -1.19 -16.70
C ILE A 294 -7.24 -0.81 -16.76
N GLY A 295 -8.04 -1.19 -15.76
CA GLY A 295 -9.44 -0.76 -15.65
C GLY A 295 -9.59 0.76 -15.56
N LEU A 296 -8.77 1.43 -14.74
CA LEU A 296 -8.77 2.89 -14.64
C LEU A 296 -8.36 3.59 -15.94
N ILE A 297 -7.35 3.05 -16.64
CA ILE A 297 -6.91 3.56 -17.95
C ILE A 297 -8.05 3.44 -18.97
N PHE A 298 -8.80 2.32 -18.96
CA PHE A 298 -9.94 2.14 -19.85
C PHE A 298 -11.01 3.22 -19.64
N VAL A 299 -11.37 3.52 -18.39
CA VAL A 299 -12.31 4.61 -18.05
C VAL A 299 -11.73 5.98 -18.45
N GLY A 300 -10.43 6.18 -18.25
CA GLY A 300 -9.70 7.36 -18.71
C GLY A 300 -9.76 7.56 -20.23
N CYS A 301 -9.61 6.50 -21.01
CA CYS A 301 -9.72 6.53 -22.47
C CYS A 301 -11.10 7.00 -22.94
N ILE A 302 -12.17 6.60 -22.24
CA ILE A 302 -13.54 7.07 -22.55
C ILE A 302 -13.63 8.59 -22.35
N ALA A 303 -13.10 9.12 -21.24
CA ALA A 303 -13.09 10.57 -21.00
C ALA A 303 -12.29 11.35 -22.06
N VAL A 304 -11.16 10.79 -22.51
CA VAL A 304 -10.37 11.35 -23.61
C VAL A 304 -11.16 11.38 -24.92
N ILE A 305 -11.89 10.32 -25.25
CA ILE A 305 -12.73 10.26 -26.46
C ILE A 305 -13.84 11.32 -26.41
N ILE A 306 -14.50 11.48 -25.27
CA ILE A 306 -15.54 12.52 -25.08
C ILE A 306 -14.95 13.91 -25.33
N SER A 307 -13.76 14.18 -24.78
CA SER A 307 -13.05 15.44 -25.01
C SER A 307 -12.63 15.62 -26.48
N ALA A 308 -12.16 14.56 -27.12
CA ALA A 308 -11.78 14.55 -28.52
C ALA A 308 -12.95 14.97 -29.44
N ILE A 309 -14.15 14.47 -29.17
CA ILE A 309 -15.39 14.83 -29.89
C ILE A 309 -15.73 16.31 -29.67
N GLY A 310 -15.63 16.78 -28.42
CA GLY A 310 -15.86 18.20 -28.09
C GLY A 310 -14.90 19.14 -28.84
N ILE A 311 -13.61 18.79 -28.90
CA ILE A 311 -12.59 19.54 -29.65
C ILE A 311 -12.90 19.50 -31.15
N PHE A 312 -13.25 18.33 -31.70
CA PHE A 312 -13.58 18.18 -33.11
C PHE A 312 -14.76 19.06 -33.54
N ASN A 313 -15.85 19.04 -32.77
CA ASN A 313 -17.04 19.85 -33.03
C ASN A 313 -16.71 21.34 -33.00
N THR A 314 -15.94 21.75 -31.99
CA THR A 314 -15.56 23.15 -31.83
C THR A 314 -14.63 23.65 -32.94
N MET A 315 -13.67 22.81 -33.34
CA MET A 315 -12.77 23.12 -34.45
C MET A 315 -13.50 23.17 -35.78
N THR A 316 -14.48 22.30 -36.00
CA THR A 316 -15.33 22.35 -37.19
C THR A 316 -16.12 23.66 -37.26
N MET A 317 -16.71 24.07 -36.13
CA MET A 317 -17.40 25.37 -36.00
C MET A 317 -16.46 26.56 -36.28
N ALA A 318 -15.23 26.52 -35.75
CA ALA A 318 -14.23 27.56 -35.97
C ALA A 318 -13.87 27.72 -37.46
N VAL A 319 -13.83 26.63 -38.22
CA VAL A 319 -13.59 26.64 -39.67
C VAL A 319 -14.79 27.24 -40.42
N THR A 320 -16.02 26.89 -40.04
CA THR A 320 -17.23 27.40 -40.71
C THR A 320 -17.47 28.89 -40.47
N GLU A 321 -17.17 29.38 -39.27
CA GLU A 321 -17.24 30.82 -38.96
C GLU A 321 -16.21 31.61 -39.78
N ARG A 322 -14.98 31.09 -39.91
CA ARG A 322 -13.87 31.78 -40.58
C ARG A 322 -13.77 31.46 -42.09
N THR A 323 -14.81 30.92 -42.69
CA THR A 323 -14.82 30.51 -44.10
C THR A 323 -14.49 31.66 -45.06
N GLN A 324 -15.02 32.87 -44.82
CA GLN A 324 -14.69 34.06 -45.61
C GLN A 324 -13.22 34.47 -45.48
N GLU A 325 -12.68 34.52 -44.25
CA GLU A 325 -11.26 34.85 -44.00
C GLU A 325 -10.33 33.87 -44.73
N ILE A 326 -10.66 32.57 -44.68
CA ILE A 326 -9.92 31.50 -45.40
C ILE A 326 -10.02 31.71 -46.92
N GLY A 327 -11.20 32.09 -47.42
CA GLY A 327 -11.44 32.39 -48.83
C GLY A 327 -10.57 33.54 -49.34
N ILE A 328 -10.51 34.65 -48.60
CA ILE A 328 -9.66 35.80 -48.90
C ILE A 328 -8.18 35.39 -48.90
N MET A 329 -7.73 34.66 -47.86
CA MET A 329 -6.35 34.15 -47.80
C MET A 329 -5.99 33.30 -49.02
N LYS A 330 -6.89 32.42 -49.48
CA LYS A 330 -6.66 31.60 -50.67
C LYS A 330 -6.66 32.42 -51.95
N ALA A 331 -7.53 33.44 -52.06
CA ALA A 331 -7.59 34.32 -53.23
C ALA A 331 -6.30 35.13 -53.43
N ILE A 332 -5.64 35.54 -52.34
CA ILE A 332 -4.33 36.22 -52.38
C ILE A 332 -3.13 35.26 -52.46
N GLY A 333 -3.36 33.97 -52.70
CA GLY A 333 -2.30 32.99 -52.95
C GLY A 333 -1.71 32.30 -51.71
N ALA A 334 -2.40 32.29 -50.55
CA ALA A 334 -1.90 31.56 -49.39
C ALA A 334 -1.83 30.04 -49.63
N ASN A 335 -0.68 29.43 -49.31
CA ASN A 335 -0.48 27.98 -49.42
C ASN A 335 -1.45 27.23 -48.45
N PRO A 336 -2.18 26.19 -48.93
CA PRO A 336 -3.05 25.35 -48.09
C PRO A 336 -2.38 24.83 -46.80
N SER A 337 -1.08 24.56 -46.84
CA SER A 337 -0.30 24.10 -45.68
C SER A 337 -0.21 25.14 -44.57
N ILE A 338 -0.21 26.44 -44.91
CA ILE A 338 -0.21 27.54 -43.93
C ILE A 338 -1.56 27.58 -43.21
N ILE A 339 -2.66 27.42 -43.95
CA ILE A 339 -4.03 27.39 -43.40
C ILE A 339 -4.18 26.19 -42.46
N LYS A 340 -3.79 24.99 -42.91
CA LYS A 340 -3.81 23.77 -42.08
C LYS A 340 -2.98 23.95 -40.80
N ARG A 341 -1.75 24.45 -40.92
CA ARG A 341 -0.86 24.66 -39.78
C ARG A 341 -1.43 25.68 -38.79
N MET A 342 -2.10 26.73 -39.28
CA MET A 342 -2.72 27.72 -38.42
C MET A 342 -3.79 27.11 -37.51
N PHE A 343 -4.70 26.28 -38.06
CA PHE A 343 -5.72 25.59 -37.26
C PHE A 343 -5.12 24.53 -36.33
N LEU A 344 -4.12 23.77 -36.79
CA LEU A 344 -3.42 22.80 -35.93
C LEU A 344 -2.70 23.47 -34.75
N MET A 345 -2.10 24.64 -34.97
CA MET A 345 -1.47 25.42 -33.91
C MET A 345 -2.50 25.98 -32.92
N GLU A 346 -3.73 26.31 -33.36
CA GLU A 346 -4.83 26.68 -32.46
C GLU A 346 -5.23 25.48 -31.58
N SER A 347 -5.37 24.29 -32.16
CA SER A 347 -5.64 23.04 -31.42
C SER A 347 -4.52 22.69 -30.44
N ALA A 348 -3.26 22.79 -30.87
CA ALA A 348 -2.10 22.51 -30.02
C ALA A 348 -2.04 23.48 -28.83
N TYR A 349 -2.32 24.76 -29.07
CA TYR A 349 -2.35 25.77 -28.01
C TYR A 349 -3.44 25.49 -26.97
N ILE A 350 -4.64 25.10 -27.41
CA ILE A 350 -5.73 24.64 -26.52
C ILE A 350 -5.29 23.41 -25.73
N GLY A 351 -4.68 22.43 -26.40
CA GLY A 351 -4.13 21.22 -25.79
C GLY A 351 -3.15 21.51 -24.66
N VAL A 352 -2.19 22.39 -24.92
CA VAL A 352 -1.15 22.78 -23.94
C VAL A 352 -1.77 23.52 -22.75
N ILE A 353 -2.62 24.53 -22.98
CA ILE A 353 -3.25 25.26 -21.87
C ILE A 353 -4.16 24.36 -21.06
N GLY A 354 -4.99 23.54 -21.72
CA GLY A 354 -5.86 22.59 -21.06
C GLY A 354 -5.07 21.61 -20.20
N SER A 355 -3.94 21.11 -20.71
CA SER A 355 -3.07 20.20 -19.95
C SER A 355 -2.45 20.88 -18.73
N ILE A 356 -1.92 22.10 -18.86
CA ILE A 356 -1.35 22.87 -17.74
C ILE A 356 -2.39 23.07 -16.63
N ILE A 357 -3.58 23.53 -17.00
CA ILE A 357 -4.66 23.75 -16.02
C ILE A 357 -5.12 22.41 -15.42
N GLY A 358 -5.22 21.36 -16.24
CA GLY A 358 -5.59 20.02 -15.80
C GLY A 358 -4.62 19.45 -14.77
N ILE A 359 -3.32 19.64 -14.97
CA ILE A 359 -2.29 19.24 -14.00
C ILE A 359 -2.47 19.97 -12.67
N ILE A 360 -2.63 21.30 -12.71
CA ILE A 360 -2.84 22.11 -11.49
C ILE A 360 -4.06 21.63 -10.73
N ILE A 361 -5.19 21.44 -11.42
CA ILE A 361 -6.43 20.93 -10.81
C ILE A 361 -6.21 19.53 -10.24
N SER A 362 -5.46 18.67 -10.91
CA SER A 362 -5.21 17.31 -10.42
C SER A 362 -4.39 17.29 -9.15
N TYR A 363 -3.38 18.15 -9.02
CA TYR A 363 -2.64 18.29 -7.77
C TYR A 363 -3.53 18.86 -6.65
N LEU A 364 -4.41 19.81 -6.95
CA LEU A 364 -5.38 20.33 -5.97
C LEU A 364 -6.35 19.23 -5.51
N ILE A 365 -6.87 18.42 -6.43
CA ILE A 365 -7.75 17.29 -6.11
C ILE A 365 -6.99 16.22 -5.32
N SER A 366 -5.78 15.85 -5.74
CA SER A 366 -4.93 14.87 -5.05
C SER A 366 -4.63 15.30 -3.61
N PHE A 367 -4.29 16.57 -3.42
CA PHE A 367 -4.08 17.15 -2.10
C PHE A 367 -5.36 17.12 -1.25
N ALA A 368 -6.51 17.51 -1.82
CA ALA A 368 -7.79 17.46 -1.13
C ALA A 368 -8.18 16.03 -0.75
N VAL A 369 -7.98 15.06 -1.64
CA VAL A 369 -8.25 13.63 -1.41
C VAL A 369 -7.39 13.09 -0.25
N ASN A 370 -6.09 13.40 -0.24
CA ASN A 370 -5.18 12.96 0.80
C ASN A 370 -5.43 13.64 2.16
N LEU A 371 -6.12 14.78 2.21
CA LEU A 371 -6.52 15.42 3.47
C LEU A 371 -7.90 14.97 3.95
N ILE A 372 -8.86 14.93 3.04
CA ILE A 372 -10.28 14.75 3.38
C ILE A 372 -10.59 13.28 3.67
N ILE A 373 -10.07 12.34 2.87
CA ILE A 373 -10.43 10.92 3.03
C ILE A 373 -9.96 10.37 4.38
N PRO A 374 -8.68 10.58 4.82
CA PRO A 374 -8.27 10.14 6.15
C PRO A 374 -9.09 10.79 7.26
N ALA A 375 -9.42 12.08 7.14
CA ALA A 375 -10.22 12.79 8.13
C ALA A 375 -11.63 12.20 8.27
N ILE A 376 -12.30 11.92 7.14
CA ILE A 376 -13.62 11.26 7.14
C ILE A 376 -13.50 9.86 7.75
N LEU A 377 -12.51 9.07 7.33
CA LEU A 377 -12.34 7.71 7.82
C LEU A 377 -12.07 7.69 9.34
N SER A 378 -11.26 8.62 9.84
CA SER A 378 -10.99 8.78 11.27
C SER A 378 -12.23 9.17 12.07
N SER A 379 -13.15 9.94 11.49
CA SER A 379 -14.41 10.31 12.15
C SER A 379 -15.46 9.21 12.16
N MET A 380 -15.32 8.20 11.29
CA MET A 380 -16.20 7.03 11.20
C MET A 380 -15.64 5.82 11.96
N SER A 381 -14.35 5.86 12.35
CA SER A 381 -13.73 4.85 13.18
C SER A 381 -14.00 5.17 14.65
N GLU A 382 -14.96 4.47 15.24
CA GLU A 382 -15.20 4.47 16.70
C GLU A 382 -14.01 3.77 17.40
N GLY A 383 -12.96 4.54 17.69
CA GLY A 383 -11.72 4.01 18.27
C GLY A 383 -10.58 5.03 18.14
N GLY A 384 -10.62 6.06 18.98
CA GLY A 384 -9.75 7.24 18.92
C GLY A 384 -8.27 6.92 18.75
N SER A 385 -7.76 7.20 17.56
CA SER A 385 -6.32 7.27 17.27
C SER A 385 -6.11 8.00 15.95
N SER A 386 -6.09 9.33 16.06
CA SER A 386 -5.93 10.28 14.97
C SER A 386 -4.61 10.16 14.19
N ASP A 387 -3.67 9.31 14.62
CA ASP A 387 -2.37 9.08 13.98
C ASP A 387 -2.29 7.80 13.12
N GLN A 388 -3.34 6.96 13.10
CA GLN A 388 -3.19 5.54 12.71
C GLN A 388 -3.16 5.20 11.22
N PHE A 389 -3.47 6.13 10.31
CA PHE A 389 -3.44 5.83 8.88
C PHE A 389 -2.74 6.93 8.09
N SER A 390 -1.42 6.83 8.00
CA SER A 390 -0.63 7.54 7.00
C SER A 390 -0.86 6.93 5.59
N ILE A 391 -2.11 6.75 5.16
CA ILE A 391 -2.45 6.24 3.83
C ILE A 391 -2.29 7.38 2.84
N THR A 392 -1.45 7.16 1.84
CA THR A 392 -1.42 8.04 0.67
C THR A 392 -2.47 7.55 -0.33
N PHE A 393 -3.63 8.19 -0.38
CA PHE A 393 -4.73 7.78 -1.29
C PHE A 393 -4.45 8.13 -2.76
N SER A 394 -3.75 9.23 -3.00
CA SER A 394 -3.42 9.72 -4.34
C SER A 394 -1.94 10.08 -4.43
N TYR A 395 -1.25 9.48 -5.40
CA TYR A 395 0.15 9.78 -5.70
C TYR A 395 0.30 10.07 -7.19
N ILE A 396 0.80 11.26 -7.54
CA ILE A 396 1.01 11.69 -8.92
C ILE A 396 2.51 11.62 -9.24
N PRO A 397 3.02 10.51 -9.82
CA PRO A 397 4.40 10.46 -10.27
C PRO A 397 4.62 11.36 -11.49
N LEU A 398 5.84 11.88 -11.64
CA LEU A 398 6.21 12.77 -12.76
C LEU A 398 5.98 12.09 -14.13
N SER A 399 6.23 10.78 -14.21
CA SER A 399 5.98 9.98 -15.42
C SER A 399 4.52 10.06 -15.87
N LEU A 400 3.57 10.01 -14.93
CA LEU A 400 2.13 10.11 -15.19
C LEU A 400 1.76 11.51 -15.72
N VAL A 401 2.34 12.57 -15.14
CA VAL A 401 2.12 13.94 -15.64
C VAL A 401 2.57 14.07 -17.09
N ILE A 402 3.76 13.55 -17.40
CA ILE A 402 4.32 13.61 -18.75
C ILE A 402 3.44 12.80 -19.73
N THR A 403 3.08 11.56 -19.39
CA THR A 403 2.26 10.72 -20.28
C THR A 403 0.86 11.30 -20.49
N ALA A 404 0.19 11.76 -19.43
CA ALA A 404 -1.13 12.38 -19.53
C ALA A 404 -1.10 13.68 -20.37
N THR A 405 -0.05 14.49 -20.23
CA THR A 405 0.15 15.71 -21.03
C THR A 405 0.35 15.36 -22.51
N VAL A 406 1.20 14.37 -22.82
CA VAL A 406 1.45 13.93 -24.19
C VAL A 406 0.18 13.37 -24.82
N ILE A 407 -0.59 12.55 -24.09
CA ILE A 407 -1.86 11.99 -24.56
C ILE A 407 -2.86 13.12 -24.83
N SER A 408 -3.04 14.04 -23.88
CA SER A 408 -4.02 15.13 -23.99
C SER A 408 -3.67 16.13 -25.10
N ALA A 409 -2.41 16.54 -25.22
CA ALA A 409 -1.94 17.38 -26.32
C ALA A 409 -2.03 16.66 -27.67
N GLY A 410 -1.69 15.38 -27.72
CA GLY A 410 -1.81 14.53 -28.91
C GLY A 410 -3.26 14.43 -29.39
N VAL A 411 -4.19 14.16 -28.49
CA VAL A 411 -5.63 14.07 -28.78
C VAL A 411 -6.16 15.40 -29.30
N ALA A 412 -5.79 16.53 -28.68
CA ALA A 412 -6.21 17.84 -29.16
C ALA A 412 -5.75 18.11 -30.61
N ILE A 413 -4.52 17.75 -30.95
CA ILE A 413 -3.98 17.89 -32.31
C ILE A 413 -4.67 16.94 -33.29
N ILE A 414 -4.87 15.68 -32.91
CA ILE A 414 -5.52 14.66 -33.75
C ILE A 414 -6.97 15.07 -34.06
N SER A 415 -7.72 15.52 -33.05
CA SER A 415 -9.08 16.03 -33.22
C SER A 415 -9.15 17.26 -34.13
N GLY A 416 -8.13 18.13 -34.08
CA GLY A 416 -8.02 19.30 -34.96
C GLY A 416 -7.65 19.00 -36.40
N LEU A 417 -7.10 17.81 -36.68
CA LEU A 417 -6.52 17.48 -38.00
C LEU A 417 -7.58 17.42 -39.12
N ASN A 418 -8.73 16.82 -38.85
CA ASN A 418 -9.80 16.70 -39.83
C ASN A 418 -10.46 18.07 -40.15
N PRO A 419 -10.85 18.89 -39.17
CA PRO A 419 -11.33 20.25 -39.42
C PRO A 419 -10.29 21.11 -40.15
N ALA A 420 -9.02 21.05 -39.76
CA ALA A 420 -7.94 21.78 -40.42
C ALA A 420 -7.77 21.36 -41.89
N ARG A 421 -7.91 20.06 -42.20
CA ARG A 421 -7.92 19.57 -43.59
C ARG A 421 -9.15 20.10 -44.33
N LYS A 422 -10.34 20.11 -43.72
CA LYS A 422 -11.57 20.65 -44.32
C LYS A 422 -11.41 22.13 -44.68
N ALA A 423 -10.76 22.92 -43.82
CA ALA A 423 -10.45 24.34 -44.06
C ALA A 423 -9.57 24.60 -45.31
N THR A 424 -8.75 23.64 -45.72
CA THR A 424 -7.94 23.80 -46.94
C THR A 424 -8.74 23.59 -48.23
N LYS A 425 -9.82 22.79 -48.14
CA LYS A 425 -10.66 22.39 -49.27
C LYS A 425 -11.82 23.37 -49.54
N THR A 426 -11.90 24.46 -48.79
CA THR A 426 -12.95 25.48 -48.96
C THR A 426 -12.85 26.13 -50.35
N ASN A 427 -13.97 26.18 -51.08
CA ASN A 427 -14.04 26.79 -52.40
C ASN A 427 -14.03 28.32 -52.29
N VAL A 428 -13.10 28.97 -53.00
CA VAL A 428 -12.89 30.43 -52.95
C VAL A 428 -14.10 31.20 -53.46
N LEU A 429 -14.70 30.77 -54.59
CA LEU A 429 -15.89 31.41 -55.17
C LEU A 429 -17.08 31.31 -54.22
N ALA A 430 -17.30 30.15 -53.61
CA ALA A 430 -18.39 29.94 -52.65
C ALA A 430 -18.16 30.72 -51.34
N ALA A 431 -16.91 30.81 -50.87
CA ALA A 431 -16.58 31.54 -49.65
C ALA A 431 -16.78 33.06 -49.80
N LEU A 432 -16.48 33.63 -50.97
CA LEU A 432 -16.66 35.06 -51.26
C LEU A 432 -18.11 35.42 -51.61
N ARG A 433 -18.88 34.48 -52.18
CA ARG A 433 -20.30 34.69 -52.53
C ARG A 433 -21.25 34.66 -51.33
N ARG A 434 -20.80 34.26 -50.13
CA ARG A 434 -21.64 34.11 -48.91
C ARG A 434 -22.21 35.44 -48.35
N GLU A 435 -22.23 36.50 -49.16
CA GLU A 435 -22.74 37.84 -48.85
C GLU A 435 -23.58 38.46 -50.00
N ILE A 436 -24.25 37.64 -50.81
CA ILE A 436 -25.39 38.12 -51.62
C ILE A 436 -26.65 37.42 -51.16
#